data_AF-A0A7C7MHZ5-F1
#
_entry.id   AF-A0A7C7MHZ5-F1
#
_cell.length_a   1.000
_cell.length_b   1.000
_cell.length_c   1.000
_cell.angle_alpha   90.00
_cell.angle_beta   90.00
_cell.angle_gamma   90.00
#
_symmetry.space_group_name_H-M   'P 1'
#
loop_
_entity.id
_entity.type
_entity.pdbx_description
1 polymer ?
#
loop_
_entity_poly.entity_id
_entity_poly.type
_entity_poly.pdbx_seq_one_letter_code
_entity_poly.pdbx_strand_id
1 'polypeptide(L)'
;MHHWEVGGAINIGWPDFGVPEREYTLVEVDRHGPVFRARVTDGQKEGGFLVVFDCPEVVLEMLAEQANQSLDFKTVVSSLRCSIDGTVLRSFDYEWYPTPEYAERPSLLTKTIADSLESMRGSTGE
;
A
#
# COMPACT_ATOMS: atom_id res chain seq x y z
N MET A 1 4.18 2.06 18.97
CA MET A 1 2.88 2.09 18.27
C MET A 1 2.87 3.35 17.43
N HIS A 2 3.09 3.23 16.12
CA HIS A 2 3.04 4.38 15.22
C HIS A 2 1.56 4.73 14.99
N HIS A 3 1.14 5.91 15.44
CA HIS A 3 -0.21 6.41 15.20
C HIS A 3 -0.19 7.14 13.85
N TRP A 4 -0.35 6.39 12.76
CA TRP A 4 -0.46 6.96 11.43
C TRP A 4 -1.88 7.48 11.22
N GLU A 5 -2.05 8.78 11.39
CA GLU A 5 -3.30 9.52 11.18
C GLU A 5 -3.06 10.67 10.20
N VAL A 6 -4.12 11.19 9.58
CA VAL A 6 -4.02 12.33 8.65
C VAL A 6 -3.50 13.55 9.41
N GLY A 7 -2.49 14.22 8.85
CA GLY A 7 -1.72 15.29 9.49
C GLY A 7 -0.52 14.80 10.30
N GLY A 8 -0.40 13.48 10.53
CA GLY A 8 0.75 12.86 11.18
C GLY A 8 1.98 12.76 10.28
N ALA A 9 3.12 12.51 10.89
CA ALA A 9 4.39 12.29 10.21
C ALA A 9 4.63 10.80 9.95
N ILE A 10 5.25 10.49 8.81
CA ILE A 10 5.70 9.15 8.45
C ILE A 10 7.06 9.23 7.75
N ASN A 11 7.98 8.34 8.11
CA ASN A 11 9.29 8.28 7.47
C ASN A 11 9.26 7.29 6.31
N ILE A 12 9.60 7.75 5.10
CA ILE A 12 9.59 6.91 3.89
C ILE A 12 10.93 7.04 3.16
N GLY A 13 11.52 5.91 2.79
CA GLY A 13 12.77 5.83 2.03
C GLY A 13 12.71 4.79 0.93
N TRP A 14 13.69 4.83 0.02
CA TRP A 14 13.83 3.86 -1.07
C TRP A 14 15.23 3.25 -1.01
N PRO A 15 15.41 2.16 -0.23
CA PRO A 15 16.73 1.57 0.00
C PRO A 15 17.39 1.07 -1.29
N ASP A 16 16.62 0.59 -2.28
CA ASP A 16 17.14 0.12 -3.57
C ASP A 16 17.83 1.22 -4.39
N PHE A 17 17.51 2.49 -4.14
CA PHE A 17 18.16 3.64 -4.77
C PHE A 17 19.13 4.38 -3.83
N GLY A 18 19.39 3.83 -2.64
CA GLY A 18 20.18 4.51 -1.61
C GLY A 18 19.54 5.80 -1.09
N VAL A 19 18.22 5.94 -1.23
CA VAL A 19 17.49 7.12 -0.74
C VAL A 19 17.11 6.85 0.72
N PRO A 20 17.65 7.62 1.69
CA PRO A 20 17.33 7.45 3.09
C PRO A 20 15.88 7.83 3.36
N GLU A 21 15.36 7.35 4.49
CA GLU A 21 14.03 7.75 4.93
C GLU A 21 13.99 9.27 5.19
N ARG A 22 12.90 9.88 4.74
CA ARG A 22 12.58 11.28 4.98
C ARG A 22 11.19 11.37 5.58
N GLU A 23 10.98 12.37 6.40
CA GLU A 23 9.68 12.67 6.96
C GLU A 23 8.75 13.21 5.87
N TYR A 24 7.56 12.64 5.79
CA TYR A 24 6.45 13.12 4.99
C TYR A 24 5.21 13.30 5.88
N THR A 25 4.33 14.21 5.47
CA THR A 25 3.04 14.40 6.14
C THR A 25 1.98 13.52 5.49
N LEU A 26 1.25 12.74 6.29
CA LEU A 26 0.11 11.94 5.85
C LEU A 26 -1.05 12.86 5.47
N VAL A 27 -1.50 12.80 4.23
CA VAL A 27 -2.68 13.56 3.74
C VAL A 27 -3.92 12.69 3.60
N GLU A 28 -3.73 11.38 3.47
CA GLU A 28 -4.81 10.39 3.39
C GLU A 28 -4.31 9.07 3.97
N VAL A 29 -5.15 8.39 4.76
CA VAL A 29 -4.81 7.10 5.38
C VAL A 29 -5.99 6.15 5.23
N ASP A 30 -5.70 4.94 4.80
CA ASP A 30 -6.66 3.86 4.63
C ASP A 30 -6.03 2.55 5.11
N ARG A 31 -6.58 1.96 6.18
CA ARG A 31 -5.95 0.83 6.88
C ARG A 31 -6.96 -0.27 7.16
N HIS A 32 -6.65 -1.46 6.69
CA HIS A 32 -7.44 -2.67 6.87
C HIS A 32 -6.53 -3.80 7.40
N GLY A 33 -6.50 -3.96 8.72
CA GLY A 33 -5.62 -4.93 9.38
C GLY A 33 -4.13 -4.68 9.04
N PRO A 34 -3.43 -5.65 8.41
CA PRO A 34 -2.05 -5.48 7.97
C PRO A 34 -1.92 -4.72 6.65
N VAL A 35 -3.02 -4.49 5.91
CA VAL A 35 -3.00 -3.70 4.68
C VAL A 35 -3.06 -2.22 5.04
N PHE A 36 -2.10 -1.47 4.52
CA PHE A 36 -1.96 -0.05 4.80
C PHE A 36 -1.69 0.71 3.51
N ARG A 37 -2.56 1.68 3.25
CA ARG A 37 -2.43 2.59 2.13
C ARG A 37 -2.43 4.01 2.67
N ALA A 38 -1.53 4.83 2.16
CA ALA A 38 -1.51 6.24 2.52
C ALA A 38 -1.13 7.10 1.32
N ARG A 39 -1.59 8.36 1.36
CA ARG A 39 -0.99 9.45 0.60
C ARG A 39 -0.20 10.33 1.53
N VAL A 40 0.92 10.81 1.01
CA VAL A 40 1.89 11.61 1.73
C VAL A 40 2.30 12.81 0.91
N THR A 41 2.76 13.86 1.57
CA THR A 41 3.31 15.05 0.92
C THR A 41 4.60 15.50 1.60
N ASP A 42 5.54 16.00 0.81
CA ASP A 42 6.72 16.75 1.28
C ASP A 42 6.48 18.27 1.26
N GLY A 43 5.25 18.70 0.99
CA GLY A 43 4.86 20.10 0.80
C GLY A 43 5.11 20.64 -0.62
N GLN A 44 5.80 19.89 -1.49
CA GLN A 44 5.99 20.22 -2.90
C GLN A 44 5.21 19.28 -3.81
N LYS A 45 5.17 17.98 -3.45
CA LYS A 45 4.54 16.91 -4.22
C LYS A 45 3.81 15.96 -3.30
N GLU A 46 2.74 15.38 -3.83
CA GLU A 46 2.03 14.29 -3.18
C GLU A 46 2.44 12.96 -3.82
N GLY A 47 2.57 11.93 -3.00
CA GLY A 47 2.80 10.55 -3.39
C GLY A 47 1.84 9.62 -2.66
N GLY A 48 1.66 8.40 -3.17
CA GLY A 48 0.85 7.38 -2.53
C GLY A 48 1.57 6.04 -2.56
N PHE A 49 1.27 5.20 -1.57
CA PHE A 49 1.75 3.83 -1.52
C PHE A 49 0.70 2.94 -0.87
N LEU A 50 0.71 1.66 -1.24
CA LEU A 50 -0.08 0.60 -0.62
C LEU A 50 0.87 -0.55 -0.29
N VAL A 51 0.91 -0.96 0.97
CA VAL A 51 1.79 -2.01 1.50
C VAL A 51 1.00 -2.97 2.37
N VAL A 52 1.55 -4.16 2.59
CA VAL A 52 0.99 -5.14 3.53
C VAL A 52 2.08 -5.55 4.51
N PHE A 53 1.84 -5.29 5.80
CA PHE A 53 2.75 -5.67 6.87
C PHE A 53 2.73 -7.18 7.11
N ASP A 54 3.88 -7.73 7.51
CA ASP A 54 4.05 -9.15 7.86
C ASP A 54 3.57 -10.13 6.79
N CYS A 55 3.68 -9.75 5.51
CA CYS A 55 3.23 -10.55 4.37
C CYS A 55 4.42 -10.97 3.50
N PRO A 56 4.61 -12.27 3.23
CA PRO A 56 5.69 -12.73 2.37
C PRO A 56 5.45 -12.36 0.90
N GLU A 57 6.52 -12.15 0.15
CA GLU A 57 6.48 -11.66 -1.23
C GLU A 57 5.61 -12.53 -2.16
N VAL A 58 5.67 -13.86 -2.02
CA VAL A 58 4.83 -14.79 -2.80
C VAL A 58 3.34 -14.54 -2.57
N VAL A 59 2.94 -14.19 -1.34
CA VAL A 59 1.54 -13.87 -1.04
C VAL A 59 1.17 -12.50 -1.59
N LEU A 60 2.10 -11.52 -1.59
CA LEU A 60 1.85 -10.22 -2.23
C LEU A 60 1.53 -10.38 -3.73
N GLU A 61 2.29 -11.23 -4.44
CA GLU A 61 2.05 -11.52 -5.85
C GLU A 61 0.67 -12.17 -6.05
N MET A 62 0.33 -13.18 -5.24
CA MET A 62 -0.98 -13.83 -5.27
C MET A 62 -2.13 -12.83 -5.00
N LEU A 63 -1.94 -11.89 -4.07
CA LEU A 63 -2.90 -10.84 -3.77
C LEU A 63 -3.08 -9.89 -4.96
N ALA A 64 -1.99 -9.52 -5.65
CA ALA A 64 -2.07 -8.71 -6.87
C ALA A 64 -2.83 -9.45 -7.99
N GLU A 65 -2.55 -10.74 -8.19
CA GLU A 65 -3.27 -11.58 -9.16
C GLU A 65 -4.77 -11.67 -8.84
N GLN A 66 -5.13 -11.90 -7.58
CA GLN A 66 -6.53 -11.98 -7.15
C GLN A 66 -7.26 -10.64 -7.27
N ALA A 67 -6.57 -9.54 -6.95
CA ALA A 67 -7.11 -8.20 -7.14
C ALA A 67 -7.37 -7.91 -8.63
N ASN A 68 -6.45 -8.29 -9.53
CA ASN A 68 -6.64 -8.15 -10.98
C ASN A 68 -7.81 -8.97 -11.55
N GLN A 69 -8.21 -10.05 -10.87
CA GLN A 69 -9.41 -10.81 -11.25
C GLN A 69 -10.71 -10.15 -10.80
N SER A 70 -10.64 -9.31 -9.75
CA SER A 70 -11.80 -8.68 -9.11
C SER A 70 -12.01 -7.23 -9.55
N LEU A 71 -10.95 -6.58 -10.03
CA LEU A 71 -10.91 -5.16 -10.36
C LEU A 71 -10.76 -4.96 -11.87
N ASP A 72 -11.33 -3.86 -12.37
CA ASP A 72 -11.24 -3.47 -13.79
C ASP A 72 -9.93 -2.72 -14.12
N PHE A 73 -8.98 -2.65 -13.18
CA PHE A 73 -7.69 -1.99 -13.37
C PHE A 73 -6.55 -2.87 -12.87
N LYS A 74 -5.38 -2.69 -13.48
CA LYS A 74 -4.21 -3.49 -13.17
C LYS A 74 -3.52 -3.01 -11.90
N THR A 75 -3.12 -3.99 -11.08
CA THR A 75 -2.21 -3.85 -9.95
C THR A 75 -1.10 -4.90 -10.03
N VAL A 76 0.10 -4.52 -9.61
CA VAL A 76 1.27 -5.40 -9.54
C VAL A 76 2.04 -5.12 -8.27
N VAL A 77 2.80 -6.09 -7.76
CA VAL A 77 3.76 -5.79 -6.70
C VAL A 77 4.92 -5.02 -7.30
N SER A 78 5.29 -3.92 -6.65
CA SER A 78 6.42 -3.11 -7.07
C SER A 78 7.70 -3.94 -7.03
N SER A 79 8.52 -3.77 -8.07
CA SER A 79 9.88 -4.31 -8.09
C SER A 79 10.80 -3.58 -7.09
N LEU A 80 10.35 -2.42 -6.59
CA LEU A 80 11.09 -1.56 -5.69
C LEU A 80 10.59 -1.75 -4.26
N ARG A 81 11.53 -1.79 -3.31
CA ARG A 81 11.19 -1.80 -1.89
C ARG A 81 11.14 -0.37 -1.38
N CYS A 82 10.19 -0.11 -0.50
CA CYS A 82 10.14 1.10 0.30
C CYS A 82 10.51 0.76 1.74
N SER A 83 11.13 1.70 2.43
CA SER A 83 11.31 1.66 3.88
C SER A 83 10.26 2.58 4.49
N ILE A 84 9.49 2.09 5.47
CA ILE A 84 8.48 2.84 6.19
C ILE A 84 8.75 2.71 7.68
N ASP A 85 9.12 3.82 8.34
CA ASP A 85 9.52 3.86 9.74
C ASP A 85 10.51 2.73 10.12
N GLY A 86 11.52 2.52 9.28
CA GLY A 86 12.56 1.50 9.43
C GLY A 86 12.17 0.08 8.99
N THR A 87 10.93 -0.13 8.53
CA THR A 87 10.47 -1.44 8.03
C THR A 87 10.54 -1.48 6.50
N VAL A 88 11.36 -2.38 5.96
CA VAL A 88 11.47 -2.56 4.50
C VAL A 88 10.34 -3.46 4.00
N LEU A 89 9.54 -2.94 3.08
CA LEU A 89 8.34 -3.56 2.52
C LEU A 89 8.36 -3.46 0.99
N ARG A 90 7.56 -4.29 0.33
CA ARG A 90 7.17 -4.05 -1.06
C ARG A 90 5.82 -3.36 -1.11
N SER A 91 5.70 -2.37 -1.97
CA SER A 91 4.44 -1.69 -2.27
C SER A 91 3.74 -2.31 -3.47
N PHE A 92 2.48 -1.97 -3.67
CA PHE A 92 1.73 -2.27 -4.88
C PHE A 92 1.69 -1.04 -5.78
N ASP A 93 1.98 -1.24 -7.06
CA ASP A 93 1.75 -0.27 -8.12
C ASP A 93 0.38 -0.57 -8.76
N TYR A 94 -0.37 0.47 -9.06
CA TYR A 94 -1.69 0.33 -9.70
C TYR A 94 -2.03 1.56 -10.52
N GLU A 95 -2.91 1.37 -11.51
CA GLU A 95 -3.32 2.46 -12.39
C GLU A 95 -4.28 3.42 -11.66
N TRP A 96 -3.77 4.60 -11.33
CA TRP A 96 -4.55 5.66 -10.71
C TRP A 96 -4.31 7.01 -11.37
N TYR A 97 -5.39 7.63 -11.81
CA TYR A 97 -5.40 9.02 -12.28
C TYR A 97 -6.23 9.85 -11.31
N PRO A 98 -5.82 11.09 -10.99
CA PRO A 98 -6.54 11.97 -10.07
C PRO A 98 -7.76 12.61 -10.76
N THR A 99 -8.62 11.79 -11.39
CA THR A 99 -9.92 12.20 -11.93
C THR A 99 -11.04 11.69 -11.04
N PRO A 100 -12.19 12.39 -10.97
CA PRO A 100 -13.32 11.99 -10.14
C PRO A 100 -13.80 10.55 -10.41
N GLU A 101 -13.71 10.12 -11.67
CA GLU A 101 -14.09 8.78 -12.14
C GLU A 101 -13.27 7.65 -11.48
N TYR A 102 -12.06 7.95 -11.01
CA TYR A 102 -11.13 6.97 -10.44
C TYR A 102 -10.75 7.26 -8.98
N ALA A 103 -11.46 8.19 -8.34
CA ALA A 103 -11.20 8.59 -6.96
C ALA A 103 -11.32 7.41 -5.98
N GLU A 104 -12.21 6.45 -6.25
CA GLU A 104 -12.46 5.29 -5.37
C GLU A 104 -11.52 4.11 -5.62
N ARG A 105 -10.79 4.06 -6.75
CA ARG A 105 -9.89 2.94 -7.09
C ARG A 105 -8.87 2.61 -5.99
N PRO A 106 -8.21 3.58 -5.32
CA PRO A 106 -7.28 3.31 -4.24
C PRO A 106 -7.91 2.55 -3.08
N SER A 107 -9.03 3.05 -2.55
CA SER A 107 -9.75 2.43 -1.44
C SER A 107 -10.34 1.08 -1.84
N LEU A 108 -10.83 0.95 -3.07
CA LEU A 108 -11.31 -0.32 -3.61
C LEU A 108 -10.18 -1.36 -3.66
N LEU A 109 -8.99 -0.97 -4.11
CA LEU A 109 -7.82 -1.85 -4.10
C LEU A 109 -7.42 -2.24 -2.66
N THR A 110 -7.31 -1.28 -1.73
CA THR A 110 -6.97 -1.58 -0.33
C THR A 110 -7.92 -2.61 0.26
N LYS A 111 -9.22 -2.42 0.05
CA LYS A 111 -10.25 -3.32 0.54
C LYS A 111 -10.16 -4.69 -0.12
N THR A 112 -10.04 -4.77 -1.44
CA THR A 112 -9.92 -6.04 -2.16
C THR A 112 -8.70 -6.85 -1.72
N ILE A 113 -7.56 -6.19 -1.48
CA ILE A 113 -6.35 -6.84 -0.97
C ILE A 113 -6.59 -7.35 0.46
N ALA A 114 -7.26 -6.58 1.32
CA ALA A 114 -7.59 -7.00 2.67
C ALA A 114 -8.54 -8.21 2.70
N ASP A 115 -9.66 -8.14 1.97
CA ASP A 115 -10.63 -9.24 1.82
C ASP A 115 -9.95 -10.51 1.26
N SER A 116 -9.08 -10.36 0.26
CA SER A 116 -8.33 -11.47 -0.33
C SER A 116 -7.38 -12.11 0.69
N LEU A 117 -6.67 -11.30 1.46
CA LEU A 117 -5.77 -11.77 2.52
C LEU A 117 -6.54 -12.50 3.64
N GLU A 118 -7.70 -11.98 4.04
CA GLU A 118 -8.56 -12.64 5.03
C GLU A 118 -9.07 -13.99 4.51
N SER A 119 -9.48 -14.07 3.25
CA SER A 119 -9.90 -15.32 2.60
C SER A 119 -8.78 -16.38 2.54
N MET A 120 -7.56 -15.97 2.19
CA MET A 120 -6.38 -16.85 2.21
C MET A 120 -6.04 -17.34 3.62
N ARG A 121 -6.22 -16.50 4.64
CA ARG A 121 -6.00 -16.88 6.04
C ARG A 121 -7.09 -17.82 6.57
N GLY A 122 -8.34 -17.62 6.15
CA GLY A 122 -9.48 -18.44 6.56
C GLY A 122 -9.46 -19.87 6.00
N SER A 123 -8.92 -20.06 4.80
CA SER A 123 -8.81 -21.36 4.13
C SER A 123 -7.73 -22.30 4.72
N THR A 124 -6.91 -21.82 5.66
CA THR A 124 -5.91 -22.65 6.37
C THR A 124 -6.47 -23.20 7.71
N GLY A 125 -7.77 -23.01 7.98
CA GLY A 125 -8.41 -23.30 9.27
C GLY A 125 -9.55 -24.32 9.24
N GLU A 126 -9.61 -25.21 8.25
CA GLU A 126 -10.57 -26.34 8.18
C GLU A 126 -9.88 -27.70 8.35
#